data_AF-A0A5N6JZR0-F1
#
_entry.id   AF-A0A5N6JZR0-F1
#
_cell.length_a   1.000
_cell.length_b   1.000
_cell.length_c   1.000
_cell.angle_alpha   90.00
_cell.angle_beta   90.00
_cell.angle_gamma   90.00
#
_symmetry.space_group_name_H-M   'P 1'
#
loop_
_entity.id
_entity.type
_entity.pdbx_description
1 polymer ?
#
loop_
_entity_poly.entity_id
_entity_poly.type
_entity_poly.pdbx_seq_one_letter_code
_entity_poly.pdbx_strand_id
1 'polypeptide(L)'
;MEIQWNTSSRDLEKVERESWRMSNTSLQYHYEEPADFETPPQSSWSSRPNSRSNILPRPPRPQEKSSISNELQQDSILVDWNGVDDPAKPLNWSTLYKSWITFLMGMLALSASLGSSIISPAANTIAAYIDVGTEVSVLSVSLYILGFAVGPLCWAPISELWGRRWGMLPAMFCLGVFSIGTATSKNATALFLTRFFGGLFGSAPISIVSAALGDIWSPKARGTAVTFYAVAVVGGPTLGPLVGSALLVNSNMGWRWTEYLEAIWVFVTLMLNFFCLPEVYAPVLLKEKAVRLRRETGNNAYFHPHEAIKIDAKTMITQHLSRPILMLVTEPIVTCVAFYASFVYSLLYLTLEVFPIVFSENRGWSPVDSALPFLGLFIGVLLYLLRLISAINLVMPELSMQQVDDQSLKLVSLPWHSEVSYSP
;
A
#
# COMPACT_ATOMS: atom_id res chain seq x y z
N MET A 1 -41.49 -0.22 -10.48
CA MET A 1 -41.58 -0.97 -9.21
C MET A 1 -40.41 -0.51 -8.37
N GLU A 2 -40.65 0.52 -7.55
CA GLU A 2 -39.70 1.15 -6.65
C GLU A 2 -39.57 0.29 -5.39
N ILE A 3 -38.36 -0.15 -5.05
CA ILE A 3 -38.08 -0.79 -3.76
C ILE A 3 -37.42 0.28 -2.88
N GLN A 4 -38.22 0.89 -2.01
CA GLN A 4 -37.75 1.81 -0.97
C GLN A 4 -37.03 1.01 0.13
N TRP A 5 -35.72 1.24 0.29
CA TRP A 5 -34.99 0.83 1.48
C TRP A 5 -35.16 1.90 2.57
N ASN A 6 -36.18 1.72 3.42
CA ASN A 6 -36.32 2.50 4.64
C ASN A 6 -35.45 1.87 5.74
N THR A 7 -34.18 2.28 5.81
CA THR A 7 -33.34 2.01 6.98
C THR A 7 -33.31 3.26 7.85
N SER A 8 -33.86 3.14 9.06
CA SER A 8 -33.94 4.19 10.05
C SER A 8 -32.54 4.64 10.45
N SER A 9 -32.28 5.96 10.46
CA SER A 9 -31.00 6.56 10.89
C SER A 9 -30.54 6.10 12.28
N ARG A 10 -31.47 5.65 13.14
CA ARG A 10 -31.15 5.09 14.46
C ARG A 10 -30.42 3.76 14.41
N ASP A 11 -30.62 2.95 13.37
CA ASP A 11 -29.96 1.64 13.23
C ASP A 11 -28.51 1.80 12.74
N LEU A 12 -28.27 2.79 11.86
CA LEU A 12 -26.92 3.15 11.42
C LEU A 12 -26.09 3.74 12.57
N GLU A 13 -26.67 4.60 13.41
CA GLU A 13 -25.98 5.11 14.62
C GLU A 13 -25.68 4.02 15.66
N LYS A 14 -26.47 2.93 15.68
CA LYS A 14 -26.26 1.82 16.62
C LYS A 14 -25.08 0.96 16.16
N VAL A 15 -25.02 0.67 14.85
CA VAL A 15 -23.91 -0.03 14.21
C VAL A 15 -22.62 0.80 14.28
N GLU A 16 -22.70 2.12 14.08
CA GLU A 16 -21.55 3.01 14.19
C GLU A 16 -21.05 3.12 15.65
N ARG A 17 -21.95 3.19 16.64
CA ARG A 17 -21.58 3.15 18.07
C ARG A 17 -20.97 1.81 18.51
N GLU A 18 -21.44 0.69 17.98
CA GLU A 18 -20.88 -0.64 18.27
C GLU A 18 -19.51 -0.83 17.58
N SER A 19 -19.35 -0.34 16.35
CA SER A 19 -18.08 -0.28 15.62
C SER A 19 -17.04 0.59 16.35
N TRP A 20 -17.46 1.75 16.86
CA TRP A 20 -16.62 2.65 17.65
C TRP A 20 -16.23 2.05 19.02
N ARG A 21 -17.16 1.33 19.67
CA ARG A 21 -16.84 0.59 20.92
C ARG A 21 -15.86 -0.55 20.65
N MET A 22 -16.02 -1.31 19.58
CA MET A 22 -15.09 -2.40 19.24
C MET A 22 -13.70 -1.89 18.84
N SER A 23 -13.60 -0.75 18.14
CA SER A 23 -12.29 -0.18 17.76
C SER A 23 -11.55 0.47 18.94
N ASN A 24 -12.28 1.08 19.89
CA ASN A 24 -11.65 1.65 21.09
C ASN A 24 -11.26 0.61 22.14
N THR A 25 -11.90 -0.57 22.15
CA THR A 25 -11.51 -1.66 23.07
C THR A 25 -10.14 -2.25 22.69
N SER A 26 -9.69 -2.10 21.44
CA SER A 26 -8.34 -2.49 20.99
C SER A 26 -7.24 -1.46 21.27
N LEU A 27 -7.56 -0.29 21.84
CA LEU A 27 -6.60 0.78 22.14
C LEU A 27 -6.47 1.12 23.64
N GLN A 28 -7.19 0.42 24.53
CA GLN A 28 -6.95 0.48 25.97
C GLN A 28 -5.98 -0.62 26.40
N TYR A 29 -4.74 -0.21 26.68
CA TYR A 29 -3.84 -1.00 27.51
C TYR A 29 -4.51 -1.28 28.86
N HIS A 30 -4.55 -2.55 29.27
CA HIS A 30 -4.96 -2.97 30.62
C HIS A 30 -4.11 -2.25 31.68
N TYR A 31 -4.70 -1.27 32.35
CA TYR A 31 -4.43 -1.01 33.75
C TYR A 31 -5.57 -1.66 34.54
N GLU A 32 -5.32 -2.82 35.13
CA GLU A 32 -6.19 -3.35 36.18
C GLU A 32 -5.97 -2.52 37.45
N GLU A 33 -6.94 -1.69 37.81
CA GLU A 33 -7.06 -1.22 39.20
C GLU A 33 -7.43 -2.43 40.09
N PRO A 34 -6.79 -2.63 41.25
CA PRO A 34 -7.15 -3.71 42.14
C PRO A 34 -8.52 -3.41 42.76
N ALA A 35 -9.48 -4.32 42.55
CA ALA A 35 -10.79 -4.28 43.17
C ALA A 35 -10.68 -4.29 44.71
N ASP A 36 -11.38 -3.36 45.34
CA ASP A 36 -11.60 -3.33 46.79
C ASP A 36 -12.26 -4.62 47.26
N PHE A 37 -11.55 -5.38 48.09
CA PHE A 37 -12.05 -6.62 48.66
C PHE A 37 -12.89 -6.29 49.91
N GLU A 38 -14.21 -6.30 49.76
CA GLU A 38 -15.14 -6.35 50.90
C GLU A 38 -14.86 -7.61 51.72
N THR A 39 -14.61 -7.43 53.02
CA THR A 39 -14.41 -8.52 53.98
C THR A 39 -15.73 -9.22 54.31
N PRO A 40 -15.85 -10.55 54.19
CA PRO A 40 -17.02 -11.25 54.71
C PRO A 40 -16.88 -11.50 56.23
N PRO A 41 -18.00 -11.59 56.97
CA PRO A 41 -18.00 -11.55 58.44
C PRO A 41 -17.57 -12.88 59.08
N GLN A 42 -16.92 -12.76 60.24
CA GLN A 42 -16.50 -13.88 61.09
C GLN A 42 -17.70 -14.57 61.76
N SER A 43 -17.77 -15.90 61.67
CA SER A 43 -18.53 -16.74 62.62
C SER A 43 -17.82 -18.07 62.92
N SER A 44 -17.12 -18.06 64.06
CA SER A 44 -17.28 -18.94 65.23
C SER A 44 -17.30 -20.50 65.13
N TRP A 45 -16.37 -21.11 65.90
CA TRP A 45 -16.33 -22.47 66.51
C TRP A 45 -16.15 -23.70 65.59
N SER A 46 -15.43 -24.80 65.91
CA SER A 46 -14.42 -25.20 66.89
C SER A 46 -13.97 -26.66 66.58
N SER A 47 -12.75 -27.04 67.00
CA SER A 47 -12.32 -28.39 67.48
C SER A 47 -11.75 -29.51 66.54
N ARG A 48 -10.39 -29.60 66.54
CA ARG A 48 -9.48 -30.80 66.73
C ARG A 48 -9.37 -31.93 65.64
N PRO A 49 -8.31 -32.80 65.68
CA PRO A 49 -6.86 -32.54 65.76
C PRO A 49 -5.97 -33.41 64.79
N ASN A 50 -4.70 -33.01 64.63
CA ASN A 50 -3.50 -33.79 64.24
C ASN A 50 -3.55 -34.92 63.18
N SER A 51 -2.87 -34.67 62.04
CA SER A 51 -2.01 -35.67 61.39
C SER A 51 -0.81 -34.97 60.72
N ARG A 52 0.37 -35.57 60.89
CA ARG A 52 1.70 -35.06 60.52
C ARG A 52 2.02 -35.27 59.02
N SER A 53 2.97 -34.45 58.57
CA SER A 53 4.00 -34.69 57.53
C SER A 53 3.56 -34.82 56.06
N ASN A 54 3.80 -33.78 55.26
CA ASN A 54 5.05 -33.65 54.49
C ASN A 54 5.13 -32.28 53.79
N ILE A 55 6.17 -31.54 54.13
CA ILE A 55 6.51 -30.22 53.57
C ILE A 55 7.26 -30.48 52.26
N LEU A 56 6.69 -30.07 51.12
CA LEU A 56 7.47 -29.78 49.92
C LEU A 56 7.79 -28.28 49.91
N PRO A 57 9.05 -27.87 49.67
CA PRO A 57 9.38 -26.45 49.57
C PRO A 57 8.70 -25.85 48.33
N ARG A 58 7.99 -24.73 48.50
CA ARG A 58 7.54 -23.91 47.37
C ARG A 58 8.78 -23.40 46.62
N PRO A 59 8.81 -23.46 45.28
CA PRO A 59 9.88 -22.80 44.53
C PRO A 59 9.83 -21.29 44.78
N PRO A 60 10.99 -20.60 44.76
CA PRO A 60 11.04 -19.16 44.98
C PRO A 60 10.23 -18.44 43.91
N ARG A 61 9.41 -17.46 44.32
CA ARG A 61 8.77 -16.54 43.37
C ARG A 61 9.89 -15.80 42.62
N PRO A 62 9.82 -15.67 41.29
CA PRO A 62 10.70 -14.75 40.58
C PRO A 62 10.26 -13.32 40.91
N GLN A 63 10.87 -12.74 41.96
CA GLN A 63 11.08 -11.29 42.03
C GLN A 63 12.30 -10.95 41.16
N GLU A 64 12.30 -9.73 40.61
CA GLU A 64 13.32 -9.13 39.75
C GLU A 64 13.35 -9.52 38.27
N LYS A 65 12.33 -9.06 37.53
CA LYS A 65 12.52 -8.56 36.15
C LYS A 65 11.82 -7.21 35.88
N SER A 66 11.07 -6.67 36.84
CA SER A 66 10.30 -5.43 36.68
C SER A 66 11.05 -4.15 37.10
N SER A 67 12.20 -4.26 37.77
CA SER A 67 13.00 -3.08 38.15
C SER A 67 13.90 -2.58 37.02
N ILE A 68 14.40 -3.48 36.16
CA ILE A 68 15.33 -3.10 35.07
C ILE A 68 14.59 -2.42 33.90
N SER A 69 13.30 -2.72 33.68
CA SER A 69 12.51 -2.10 32.60
C SER A 69 12.06 -0.68 32.91
N ASN A 70 11.84 -0.36 34.19
CA ASN A 70 11.31 0.95 34.59
C ASN A 70 12.42 2.02 34.72
N GLU A 71 13.65 1.65 35.06
CA GLU A 71 14.76 2.62 35.13
C GLU A 71 15.27 3.07 33.75
N LEU A 72 15.11 2.25 32.70
CA LEU A 72 15.50 2.63 31.32
C LEU A 72 14.47 3.53 30.62
N GLN A 73 13.25 3.65 31.13
CA GLN A 73 12.19 4.47 30.52
C GLN A 73 12.15 5.91 31.04
N GLN A 74 12.77 6.20 32.19
CA GLN A 74 12.63 7.50 32.84
C GLN A 74 13.49 8.61 32.22
N ASP A 75 14.49 8.25 31.41
CA ASP A 75 15.41 9.19 30.75
C ASP A 75 15.26 9.24 29.21
N SER A 76 14.26 8.57 28.60
CA SER A 76 14.11 8.60 27.13
C SER A 76 13.26 9.79 26.66
N ILE A 77 13.84 10.69 25.87
CA ILE A 77 13.15 11.83 25.26
C ILE A 77 12.59 11.38 23.91
N LEU A 78 11.26 11.30 23.81
CA LEU A 78 10.57 11.00 22.55
C LEU A 78 10.77 12.14 21.54
N VAL A 79 11.29 11.81 20.36
CA VAL A 79 11.48 12.77 19.28
C VAL A 79 10.21 12.86 18.43
N ASP A 80 9.61 14.04 18.38
CA ASP A 80 8.47 14.36 17.51
C ASP A 80 8.78 15.61 16.66
N TRP A 81 7.85 16.02 15.80
CA TRP A 81 7.89 17.25 15.04
C TRP A 81 7.95 18.48 15.95
N ASN A 82 8.58 19.57 15.49
CA ASN A 82 8.73 20.80 16.28
C ASN A 82 7.42 21.63 16.38
N GLY A 83 6.30 21.11 15.85
CA GLY A 83 5.00 21.77 15.79
C GLY A 83 4.16 21.25 14.63
N VAL A 84 2.92 21.75 14.52
CA VAL A 84 1.98 21.36 13.45
C VAL A 84 2.51 21.78 12.08
N ASP A 85 3.19 22.93 12.01
CA ASP A 85 3.72 23.56 10.78
C ASP A 85 5.20 23.28 10.51
N ASP A 86 5.77 22.21 11.10
CA ASP A 86 7.17 21.83 10.88
C ASP A 86 7.43 21.60 9.36
N PRO A 87 8.38 22.33 8.73
CA PRO A 87 8.66 22.18 7.30
C PRO A 87 9.27 20.83 6.94
N ALA A 88 9.82 20.08 7.90
CA ALA A 88 10.32 18.72 7.69
C ALA A 88 9.18 17.69 7.55
N LYS A 89 7.96 18.05 7.94
CA LYS A 89 6.78 17.18 7.82
C LYS A 89 6.28 17.18 6.38
N PRO A 90 6.18 16.00 5.70
CA PRO A 90 5.78 15.91 4.30
C PRO A 90 4.40 16.53 3.98
N LEU A 91 3.48 16.48 4.95
CA LEU A 91 2.16 17.10 4.86
C LEU A 91 2.19 18.63 4.74
N ASN A 92 3.27 19.30 5.14
CA ASN A 92 3.39 20.76 5.13
C ASN A 92 4.11 21.30 3.89
N TRP A 93 4.63 20.41 3.03
CA TRP A 93 5.29 20.85 1.79
C TRP A 93 4.35 21.56 0.82
N SER A 94 4.93 22.41 -0.02
CA SER A 94 4.18 23.12 -1.05
C SER A 94 3.51 22.14 -2.02
N THR A 95 2.31 22.48 -2.48
CA THR A 95 1.53 21.65 -3.39
C THR A 95 2.31 21.33 -4.67
N LEU A 96 3.08 22.28 -5.19
CA LEU A 96 3.91 22.06 -6.38
C LEU A 96 4.98 21.00 -6.14
N TYR A 97 5.63 21.03 -4.97
CA TYR A 97 6.63 20.02 -4.62
C TYR A 97 6.01 18.63 -4.42
N LYS A 98 4.85 18.56 -3.76
CA LYS A 98 4.10 17.29 -3.62
C LYS A 98 3.67 16.72 -4.96
N SER A 99 3.21 17.58 -5.89
CA SER A 99 2.86 17.17 -7.25
C SER A 99 4.07 16.67 -8.02
N TRP A 100 5.24 17.31 -7.88
CA TRP A 100 6.49 16.84 -8.46
C TRP A 100 6.91 15.46 -7.93
N ILE A 101 6.85 15.24 -6.61
CA ILE A 101 7.10 13.92 -5.99
C ILE A 101 6.10 12.88 -6.50
N THR A 102 4.82 13.25 -6.59
CA THR A 102 3.76 12.37 -7.11
C THR A 102 4.03 11.98 -8.57
N PHE A 103 4.47 12.93 -9.39
CA PHE A 103 4.88 12.67 -10.77
C PHE A 103 6.06 11.70 -10.84
N LEU A 104 7.13 11.94 -10.07
CA LEU A 104 8.30 11.06 -10.01
C LEU A 104 7.94 9.62 -9.65
N MET A 105 7.12 9.44 -8.61
CA MET A 105 6.59 8.15 -8.18
C MET A 105 5.69 7.51 -9.25
N GLY A 106 4.84 8.31 -9.90
CA GLY A 106 4.00 7.88 -11.02
C GLY A 106 4.82 7.37 -12.21
N MET A 107 5.97 7.99 -12.51
CA MET A 107 6.86 7.54 -13.58
C MET A 107 7.48 6.17 -13.29
N LEU A 108 7.79 5.87 -12.02
CA LEU A 108 8.24 4.52 -11.64
C LEU A 108 7.14 3.48 -11.86
N ALA A 109 5.91 3.79 -11.43
CA ALA A 109 4.76 2.90 -11.62
C ALA A 109 4.40 2.72 -13.10
N LEU A 110 4.45 3.79 -13.90
CA LEU A 110 4.27 3.73 -15.35
C LEU A 110 5.33 2.83 -15.99
N SER A 111 6.59 2.92 -15.55
CA SER A 111 7.67 2.07 -16.09
C SER A 111 7.39 0.59 -15.87
N ALA A 112 7.03 0.21 -14.64
CA ALA A 112 6.66 -1.16 -14.32
C ALA A 112 5.39 -1.61 -15.07
N SER A 113 4.38 -0.74 -15.16
CA SER A 113 3.14 -1.10 -15.82
C SER A 113 3.23 -1.11 -17.34
N LEU A 114 4.19 -0.41 -17.94
CA LEU A 114 4.53 -0.49 -19.36
C LEU A 114 5.20 -1.84 -19.67
N GLY A 115 6.10 -2.28 -18.79
CA GLY A 115 6.81 -3.55 -18.94
C GLY A 115 5.93 -4.79 -18.97
N SER A 116 4.73 -4.72 -18.35
CA SER A 116 3.80 -5.85 -18.36
C SER A 116 3.21 -6.14 -19.75
N SER A 117 3.15 -5.16 -20.65
CA SER A 117 2.45 -5.29 -21.94
C SER A 117 3.29 -4.96 -23.17
N ILE A 118 4.44 -4.29 -23.04
CA ILE A 118 5.25 -3.86 -24.19
C ILE A 118 5.71 -5.02 -25.08
N ILE A 119 5.83 -6.22 -24.52
CA ILE A 119 6.22 -7.43 -25.27
C ILE A 119 5.05 -8.10 -25.99
N SER A 120 3.79 -7.79 -25.65
CA SER A 120 2.63 -8.55 -26.12
C SER A 120 2.51 -8.65 -27.64
N PRO A 121 2.83 -7.61 -28.45
CA PRO A 121 2.78 -7.72 -29.91
C PRO A 121 3.78 -8.71 -30.48
N ALA A 122 4.84 -9.05 -29.74
CA ALA A 122 5.89 -9.96 -30.17
C ALA A 122 5.61 -11.43 -29.81
N ALA A 123 4.45 -11.76 -29.23
CA ALA A 123 4.11 -13.11 -28.78
C ALA A 123 4.38 -14.19 -29.84
N ASN A 124 3.83 -14.02 -31.05
CA ASN A 124 4.02 -14.97 -32.16
C ASN A 124 5.49 -15.09 -32.60
N THR A 125 6.22 -13.98 -32.62
CA THR A 125 7.66 -13.95 -32.95
C THR A 125 8.48 -14.68 -31.89
N ILE A 126 8.12 -14.52 -30.62
CA ILE A 126 8.78 -15.18 -29.48
C ILE A 126 8.47 -16.67 -29.49
N ALA A 127 7.22 -17.05 -29.75
CA ALA A 127 6.78 -18.45 -29.87
C ALA A 127 7.62 -19.20 -30.91
N ALA A 128 7.78 -18.62 -32.10
CA ALA A 128 8.62 -19.17 -33.16
C ALA A 128 10.12 -19.19 -32.78
N TYR A 129 10.59 -18.19 -32.03
CA TYR A 129 12.00 -18.11 -31.64
C TYR A 129 12.40 -19.18 -30.60
N ILE A 130 11.53 -19.48 -29.64
CA ILE A 130 11.79 -20.47 -28.58
C ILE A 130 11.18 -21.85 -28.87
N ASP A 131 10.61 -22.03 -30.07
CA ASP A 131 9.99 -23.27 -30.57
C ASP A 131 8.88 -23.82 -29.64
N VAL A 132 7.91 -22.96 -29.30
CA VAL A 132 6.74 -23.32 -28.48
C VAL A 132 5.44 -22.85 -29.13
N GLY A 133 4.31 -23.41 -28.67
CA GLY A 133 2.98 -22.93 -29.08
C GLY A 133 2.71 -21.48 -28.67
N THR A 134 1.87 -20.79 -29.43
CA THR A 134 1.46 -19.40 -29.20
C THR A 134 0.87 -19.19 -27.80
N GLU A 135 0.12 -20.17 -27.33
CA GLU A 135 -0.54 -20.24 -26.02
C GLU A 135 0.50 -20.29 -24.90
N VAL A 136 1.62 -20.96 -25.14
CA VAL A 136 2.75 -21.02 -24.19
C VAL A 136 3.50 -19.69 -24.19
N SER A 137 3.54 -18.96 -25.31
CA SER A 137 4.17 -17.63 -25.34
C SER A 137 3.41 -16.59 -24.51
N VAL A 138 2.07 -16.66 -24.45
CA VAL A 138 1.22 -15.80 -23.59
C VAL A 138 1.56 -15.94 -22.10
N LEU A 139 2.16 -17.08 -21.71
CA LEU A 139 2.67 -17.28 -20.35
C LEU A 139 3.69 -16.21 -19.96
N SER A 140 4.43 -15.60 -20.89
CA SER A 140 5.39 -14.53 -20.57
C SER A 140 4.71 -13.30 -19.95
N VAL A 141 3.56 -12.91 -20.49
CA VAL A 141 2.75 -11.78 -19.97
C VAL A 141 2.10 -12.19 -18.65
N SER A 142 1.55 -13.40 -18.60
CA SER A 142 0.88 -13.94 -17.41
C SER A 142 1.82 -14.07 -16.20
N LEU A 143 3.06 -14.52 -16.41
CA LEU A 143 4.06 -14.63 -15.35
C LEU A 143 4.49 -13.28 -14.80
N TYR A 144 4.56 -12.24 -15.64
CA TYR A 144 4.81 -10.88 -15.18
C TYR A 144 3.68 -10.41 -14.24
N ILE A 145 2.42 -10.62 -14.64
CA ILE A 145 1.24 -10.28 -13.81
C ILE A 145 1.22 -11.10 -12.51
N LEU A 146 1.59 -12.38 -12.58
CA LEU A 146 1.70 -13.24 -11.40
C LEU A 146 2.76 -12.72 -10.42
N GLY A 147 3.93 -12.31 -10.94
CA GLY A 147 4.94 -11.60 -10.16
C GLY A 147 4.37 -10.31 -9.54
N PHE A 148 3.59 -9.56 -10.32
CA PHE A 148 2.87 -8.37 -9.85
C PHE A 148 1.92 -8.62 -8.68
N ALA A 149 1.25 -9.77 -8.68
CA ALA A 149 0.33 -10.15 -7.59
C ALA A 149 1.08 -10.55 -6.31
N VAL A 150 2.23 -11.22 -6.44
CA VAL A 150 3.01 -11.71 -5.30
C VAL A 150 3.88 -10.62 -4.68
N GLY A 151 4.44 -9.71 -5.48
CA GLY A 151 5.43 -8.76 -5.01
C GLY A 151 4.99 -7.80 -3.90
N PRO A 152 3.75 -7.25 -3.89
CA PRO A 152 3.28 -6.37 -2.82
C PRO A 152 3.37 -6.99 -1.43
N LEU A 153 3.30 -8.32 -1.33
CA LEU A 153 3.44 -9.07 -0.07
C LEU A 153 4.83 -8.89 0.56
N CYS A 154 5.85 -8.65 -0.26
CA CYS A 154 7.20 -8.37 0.16
C CYS A 154 7.47 -6.86 0.27
N TRP A 155 7.02 -6.07 -0.70
CA TRP A 155 7.40 -4.66 -0.80
C TRP A 155 6.66 -3.75 0.18
N ALA A 156 5.41 -4.06 0.52
CA ALA A 156 4.64 -3.29 1.50
C ALA A 156 5.37 -3.23 2.87
N PRO A 157 5.71 -4.36 3.53
CA PRO A 157 6.42 -4.32 4.81
C PRO A 157 7.82 -3.71 4.72
N ILE A 158 8.55 -3.98 3.63
CA ILE A 158 9.87 -3.39 3.41
C ILE A 158 9.77 -1.86 3.39
N SER A 159 8.73 -1.32 2.75
CA SER A 159 8.52 0.13 2.66
C SER A 159 8.14 0.79 3.98
N GLU A 160 7.54 0.04 4.91
CA GLU A 160 7.23 0.53 6.26
C GLU A 160 8.47 0.51 7.16
N LEU A 161 9.34 -0.49 7.00
CA LEU A 161 10.56 -0.60 7.81
C LEU A 161 11.65 0.39 7.38
N TRP A 162 11.93 0.45 6.07
CA TRP A 162 13.05 1.21 5.52
C TRP A 162 12.64 2.51 4.81
N GLY A 163 11.35 2.80 4.76
CA GLY A 163 10.81 3.99 4.11
C GLY A 163 10.39 3.73 2.67
N ARG A 164 9.68 4.71 2.08
CA ARG A 164 9.08 4.54 0.75
C ARG A 164 10.15 4.53 -0.33
N ARG A 165 11.20 5.36 -0.18
CA ARG A 165 12.26 5.49 -1.19
C ARG A 165 13.03 4.19 -1.35
N TRP A 166 13.51 3.63 -0.23
CA TRP A 166 14.27 2.38 -0.24
C TRP A 166 13.42 1.14 -0.52
N GLY A 167 12.11 1.22 -0.32
CA GLY A 167 11.19 0.17 -0.77
C GLY A 167 11.02 0.10 -2.30
N MET A 168 11.20 1.21 -3.02
CA MET A 168 10.96 1.28 -4.47
C MET A 168 12.24 1.18 -5.32
N LEU A 169 13.28 1.97 -5.02
CA LEU A 169 14.43 2.14 -5.93
C LEU A 169 15.23 0.85 -6.18
N PRO A 170 15.58 0.04 -5.16
CA PRO A 170 16.30 -1.22 -5.39
C PRO A 170 15.48 -2.22 -6.23
N ALA A 171 14.16 -2.27 -6.01
CA ALA A 171 13.28 -3.11 -6.82
C ALA A 171 13.26 -2.65 -8.27
N MET A 172 13.20 -1.33 -8.53
CA MET A 172 13.26 -0.79 -9.89
C MET A 172 14.60 -1.07 -10.58
N PHE A 173 15.72 -1.07 -9.85
CA PHE A 173 17.00 -1.54 -10.40
C PHE A 173 16.94 -3.01 -10.83
N CYS A 174 16.39 -3.88 -9.97
CA CYS A 174 16.22 -5.30 -10.29
C CYS A 174 15.30 -5.49 -11.51
N LEU A 175 14.18 -4.76 -11.59
CA LEU A 175 13.29 -4.77 -12.76
C LEU A 175 14.10 -4.51 -14.04
N GLY A 176 14.87 -3.42 -14.11
CA GLY A 176 15.66 -3.09 -15.29
C GLY A 176 16.67 -4.18 -15.68
N VAL A 177 17.31 -4.82 -14.68
CA VAL A 177 18.21 -5.96 -14.91
C VAL A 177 17.47 -7.17 -15.46
N PHE A 178 16.28 -7.49 -14.93
CA PHE A 178 15.46 -8.61 -15.42
C PHE A 178 14.84 -8.34 -16.80
N SER A 179 14.54 -7.08 -17.15
CA SER A 179 14.12 -6.70 -18.50
C SER A 179 15.27 -6.96 -19.50
N ILE A 180 16.52 -6.57 -19.17
CA ILE A 180 17.71 -6.93 -19.98
C ILE A 180 17.89 -8.46 -20.03
N GLY A 181 17.71 -9.14 -18.91
CA GLY A 181 17.76 -10.60 -18.83
C GLY A 181 16.76 -11.26 -19.79
N THR A 182 15.57 -10.68 -19.92
CA THR A 182 14.59 -11.22 -20.86
C THR A 182 14.94 -10.91 -22.31
N ALA A 183 15.43 -9.71 -22.61
CA ALA A 183 15.90 -9.34 -23.95
C ALA A 183 17.03 -10.27 -24.45
N THR A 184 17.90 -10.69 -23.53
CA THR A 184 19.07 -11.54 -23.82
C THR A 184 18.78 -13.03 -23.71
N SER A 185 17.55 -13.41 -23.32
CA SER A 185 17.16 -14.81 -23.19
C SER A 185 17.20 -15.56 -24.54
N LYS A 186 17.58 -16.85 -24.47
CA LYS A 186 17.73 -17.73 -25.63
C LYS A 186 16.82 -18.96 -25.58
N ASN A 187 16.10 -19.14 -24.48
CA ASN A 187 15.38 -20.36 -24.16
C ASN A 187 14.18 -20.01 -23.26
N ALA A 188 13.09 -20.78 -23.41
CA ALA A 188 11.80 -20.49 -22.78
C ALA A 188 11.89 -20.33 -21.26
N THR A 189 12.65 -21.20 -20.57
CA THR A 189 12.81 -21.15 -19.11
C THR A 189 13.42 -19.83 -18.65
N ALA A 190 14.47 -19.35 -19.33
CA ALA A 190 15.11 -18.09 -18.96
C ALA A 190 14.13 -16.92 -19.16
N LEU A 191 13.43 -16.90 -20.30
CA LEU A 191 12.44 -15.87 -20.62
C LEU A 191 11.32 -15.81 -19.57
N PHE A 192 10.76 -16.96 -19.20
CA PHE A 192 9.68 -17.05 -18.21
C PHE A 192 10.11 -16.68 -16.79
N LEU A 193 11.30 -17.11 -16.36
CA LEU A 193 11.83 -16.73 -15.05
C LEU A 193 12.10 -15.23 -14.95
N THR A 194 12.76 -14.65 -15.96
CA THR A 194 13.06 -13.22 -15.97
C THR A 194 11.79 -12.38 -16.02
N ARG A 195 10.73 -12.85 -16.70
CA ARG A 195 9.40 -12.23 -16.67
C ARG A 195 8.78 -12.22 -15.28
N PHE A 196 8.76 -13.38 -14.62
CA PHE A 196 8.19 -13.50 -13.28
C PHE A 196 8.89 -12.57 -12.29
N PHE A 197 10.23 -12.58 -12.28
CA PHE A 197 11.01 -11.70 -11.41
C PHE A 197 10.88 -10.24 -11.82
N GLY A 198 10.84 -9.92 -13.12
CA GLY A 198 10.56 -8.57 -13.61
C GLY A 198 9.26 -8.02 -13.01
N GLY A 199 8.17 -8.79 -13.09
CA GLY A 199 6.90 -8.45 -12.45
C GLY A 199 7.03 -8.33 -10.93
N LEU A 200 7.65 -9.31 -10.27
CA LEU A 200 7.84 -9.30 -8.82
C LEU A 200 8.46 -7.97 -8.36
N PHE A 201 9.54 -7.53 -8.98
CA PHE A 201 10.22 -6.28 -8.63
C PHE A 201 9.47 -5.03 -9.13
N GLY A 202 8.84 -5.06 -10.30
CA GLY A 202 8.08 -3.95 -10.84
C GLY A 202 6.82 -3.60 -10.03
N SER A 203 6.30 -4.52 -9.23
CA SER A 203 5.14 -4.27 -8.35
C SER A 203 5.42 -3.33 -7.17
N ALA A 204 6.71 -3.10 -6.85
CA ALA A 204 7.11 -2.27 -5.71
C ALA A 204 6.56 -0.84 -5.79
N PRO A 205 6.82 -0.03 -6.84
CA PRO A 205 6.20 1.29 -6.96
C PRO A 205 4.67 1.22 -7.02
N ILE A 206 4.09 0.17 -7.63
CA ILE A 206 2.63 0.11 -7.77
C ILE A 206 1.92 0.00 -6.41
N SER A 207 2.49 -0.81 -5.51
CA SER A 207 1.97 -0.98 -4.16
C SER A 207 2.33 0.20 -3.26
N ILE A 208 3.60 0.62 -3.25
CA ILE A 208 4.13 1.60 -2.31
C ILE A 208 3.59 3.02 -2.57
N VAL A 209 3.40 3.42 -3.83
CA VAL A 209 3.00 4.80 -4.16
C VAL A 209 1.62 5.12 -3.61
N SER A 210 0.68 4.16 -3.61
CA SER A 210 -0.65 4.35 -3.01
C SER A 210 -0.57 4.75 -1.52
N ALA A 211 0.33 4.13 -0.77
CA ALA A 211 0.59 4.45 0.64
C ALA A 211 1.34 5.78 0.78
N ALA A 212 2.35 6.02 -0.07
CA ALA A 212 3.14 7.25 -0.06
C ALA A 212 2.29 8.50 -0.35
N LEU A 213 1.27 8.40 -1.20
CA LEU A 213 0.30 9.48 -1.42
C LEU A 213 -0.50 9.78 -0.15
N GLY A 214 -0.77 8.77 0.68
CA GLY A 214 -1.36 8.94 2.00
C GLY A 214 -0.48 9.71 2.98
N ASP A 215 0.85 9.52 2.86
CA ASP A 215 1.85 10.14 3.74
C ASP A 215 2.09 11.64 3.41
N ILE A 216 1.88 12.06 2.15
CA ILE A 216 2.15 13.44 1.70
C ILE A 216 0.90 14.30 1.43
N TRP A 217 -0.23 13.68 1.05
CA TRP A 217 -1.46 14.40 0.73
C TRP A 217 -2.51 14.31 1.84
N SER A 218 -3.11 15.46 2.15
CA SER A 218 -4.27 15.54 3.04
C SER A 218 -5.46 14.77 2.45
N PRO A 219 -6.38 14.23 3.28
CA PRO A 219 -7.52 13.45 2.79
C PRO A 219 -8.34 14.15 1.70
N LYS A 220 -8.49 15.48 1.80
CA LYS A 220 -9.24 16.29 0.82
C LYS A 220 -8.59 16.32 -0.57
N ALA A 221 -7.26 16.41 -0.65
CA ALA A 221 -6.52 16.52 -1.91
C ALA A 221 -6.02 15.17 -2.46
N ARG A 222 -6.01 14.14 -1.61
CA ARG A 222 -5.49 12.80 -1.94
C ARG A 222 -6.23 12.14 -3.11
N GLY A 223 -7.55 12.29 -3.19
CA GLY A 223 -8.36 11.71 -4.28
C GLY A 223 -7.88 12.14 -5.66
N THR A 224 -7.56 13.43 -5.82
CA THR A 224 -7.01 13.97 -7.08
C THR A 224 -5.64 13.37 -7.40
N ALA A 225 -4.73 13.29 -6.41
CA ALA A 225 -3.40 12.71 -6.60
C ALA A 225 -3.45 11.22 -6.98
N VAL A 226 -4.32 10.44 -6.33
CA VAL A 226 -4.55 9.03 -6.64
C VAL A 226 -5.12 8.86 -8.06
N THR A 227 -5.97 9.79 -8.51
CA THR A 227 -6.53 9.76 -9.86
C THR A 227 -5.46 9.96 -10.94
N PHE A 228 -4.54 10.91 -10.76
CA PHE A 228 -3.41 11.09 -11.68
C PHE A 228 -2.48 9.87 -11.68
N TYR A 229 -2.23 9.31 -10.50
CA TYR A 229 -1.46 8.08 -10.36
C TYR A 229 -2.11 6.89 -11.09
N ALA A 230 -3.45 6.76 -11.04
CA ALA A 230 -4.16 5.70 -11.75
C ALA A 230 -3.94 5.75 -13.27
N VAL A 231 -3.75 6.94 -13.86
CA VAL A 231 -3.40 7.07 -15.29
C VAL A 231 -2.03 6.50 -15.59
N ALA A 232 -1.06 6.62 -14.68
CA ALA A 232 0.25 5.98 -14.87
C ALA A 232 0.13 4.45 -14.87
N VAL A 233 -0.66 3.89 -13.95
CA VAL A 233 -0.85 2.44 -13.83
C VAL A 233 -1.65 1.86 -14.99
N VAL A 234 -2.76 2.49 -15.40
CA VAL A 234 -3.57 1.98 -16.53
C VAL A 234 -2.96 2.38 -17.88
N GLY A 235 -2.24 3.51 -17.93
CA GLY A 235 -1.58 4.01 -19.12
C GLY A 235 -0.52 3.06 -19.65
N GLY A 236 0.26 2.44 -18.78
CA GLY A 236 1.29 1.47 -19.17
C GLY A 236 0.76 0.34 -20.06
N PRO A 237 -0.22 -0.45 -19.60
CA PRO A 237 -0.80 -1.56 -20.36
C PRO A 237 -1.44 -1.11 -21.67
N THR A 238 -1.99 0.11 -21.73
CA THR A 238 -2.59 0.66 -22.95
C THR A 238 -1.58 1.19 -23.97
N LEU A 239 -0.47 1.78 -23.51
CA LEU A 239 0.54 2.36 -24.40
C LEU A 239 1.59 1.32 -24.82
N GLY A 240 1.85 0.32 -23.99
CA GLY A 240 2.86 -0.72 -24.21
C GLY A 240 2.72 -1.43 -25.56
N PRO A 241 1.55 -1.98 -25.94
CA PRO A 241 1.41 -2.68 -27.20
C PRO A 241 1.62 -1.78 -28.42
N LEU A 242 1.25 -0.51 -28.34
CA LEU A 242 1.48 0.45 -29.42
C LEU A 242 2.98 0.68 -29.63
N VAL A 243 3.72 0.90 -28.54
CA VAL A 243 5.18 1.07 -28.58
C VAL A 243 5.86 -0.23 -29.04
N GLY A 244 5.42 -1.37 -28.51
CA GLY A 244 5.93 -2.70 -28.85
C GLY A 244 5.74 -3.05 -30.32
N SER A 245 4.55 -2.79 -30.88
CA SER A 245 4.25 -3.00 -32.30
C SER A 245 5.11 -2.12 -33.19
N ALA A 246 5.31 -0.85 -32.82
CA ALA A 246 6.15 0.06 -33.60
C ALA A 246 7.62 -0.38 -33.64
N LEU A 247 8.14 -0.92 -32.53
CA LEU A 247 9.48 -1.50 -32.48
C LEU A 247 9.57 -2.77 -33.34
N LEU A 248 8.57 -3.65 -33.26
CA LEU A 248 8.57 -4.93 -33.97
C LEU A 248 8.57 -4.77 -35.50
N VAL A 249 7.91 -3.75 -36.03
CA VAL A 249 7.84 -3.50 -37.49
C VAL A 249 9.15 -2.97 -38.05
N ASN A 250 10.02 -2.39 -37.22
CA ASN A 250 11.31 -1.90 -37.68
C ASN A 250 12.24 -3.09 -37.99
N SER A 251 12.64 -3.24 -39.25
CA SER A 251 13.46 -4.37 -39.72
C SER A 251 14.81 -4.50 -39.02
N ASN A 252 15.34 -3.42 -38.45
CA ASN A 252 16.59 -3.43 -37.69
C ASN A 252 16.39 -3.72 -36.19
N MET A 253 15.16 -3.70 -35.71
CA MET A 253 14.81 -3.83 -34.29
C MET A 253 13.90 -5.05 -34.11
N GLY A 254 14.48 -6.20 -33.75
CA GLY A 254 13.69 -7.39 -33.41
C GLY A 254 12.95 -7.27 -32.08
N TRP A 255 12.19 -8.30 -31.71
CA TRP A 255 11.38 -8.35 -30.47
C TRP A 255 12.14 -7.99 -29.19
N ARG A 256 13.46 -8.24 -29.14
CA ARG A 256 14.31 -7.92 -28.00
C ARG A 256 14.33 -6.45 -27.64
N TRP A 257 14.10 -5.58 -28.62
CA TRP A 257 14.08 -4.14 -28.40
C TRP A 257 12.89 -3.66 -27.57
N THR A 258 11.80 -4.42 -27.47
CA THR A 258 10.71 -4.09 -26.53
C THR A 258 11.24 -4.01 -25.10
N GLU A 259 12.14 -4.93 -24.76
CA GLU A 259 12.73 -5.07 -23.42
C GLU A 259 13.94 -4.19 -23.20
N TYR A 260 14.75 -3.97 -24.23
CA TYR A 260 15.81 -2.97 -24.12
C TYR A 260 15.23 -1.57 -23.92
N LEU A 261 14.13 -1.23 -24.62
CA LEU A 261 13.46 0.05 -24.41
C LEU A 261 12.88 0.16 -23.00
N GLU A 262 12.21 -0.90 -22.52
CA GLU A 262 11.73 -0.95 -21.14
C GLU A 262 12.88 -0.75 -20.13
N ALA A 263 13.98 -1.47 -20.30
CA ALA A 263 15.15 -1.34 -19.42
C ALA A 263 15.71 0.08 -19.43
N ILE A 264 15.89 0.69 -20.61
CA ILE A 264 16.34 2.09 -20.73
C ILE A 264 15.38 3.01 -19.98
N TRP A 265 14.07 2.86 -20.20
CA TRP A 265 13.06 3.67 -19.54
C TRP A 265 13.09 3.52 -18.02
N VAL A 266 13.19 2.29 -17.51
CA VAL A 266 13.31 1.96 -16.09
C VAL A 266 14.58 2.58 -15.50
N PHE A 267 15.73 2.48 -16.15
CA PHE A 267 16.97 3.07 -15.65
C PHE A 267 16.95 4.60 -15.67
N VAL A 268 16.34 5.22 -16.68
CA VAL A 268 16.16 6.67 -16.75
C VAL A 268 15.27 7.17 -15.61
N THR A 269 14.12 6.53 -15.39
CA THR A 269 13.20 6.92 -14.31
C THR A 269 13.78 6.59 -12.93
N LEU A 270 14.52 5.49 -12.79
CA LEU A 270 15.27 5.15 -11.58
C LEU A 270 16.33 6.21 -11.27
N MET A 271 17.14 6.62 -12.24
CA MET A 271 18.18 7.64 -12.04
C MET A 271 17.57 8.97 -11.64
N LEU A 272 16.52 9.40 -12.35
CA LEU A 272 15.79 10.62 -12.00
C LEU A 272 15.26 10.58 -10.56
N ASN A 273 14.62 9.47 -10.17
CA ASN A 273 14.10 9.31 -8.81
C ASN A 273 15.22 9.17 -7.77
N PHE A 274 16.35 8.55 -8.10
CA PHE A 274 17.48 8.43 -7.18
C PHE A 274 18.03 9.80 -6.77
N PHE A 275 18.07 10.77 -7.68
CA PHE A 275 18.53 12.12 -7.36
C PHE A 275 17.41 13.03 -6.81
N CYS A 276 16.18 12.88 -7.29
CA CYS A 276 15.12 13.85 -7.03
C CYS A 276 14.06 13.42 -6.00
N LEU A 277 13.94 12.13 -5.67
CA LEU A 277 12.91 11.63 -4.75
C LEU A 277 13.42 11.66 -3.31
N PRO A 278 12.92 12.54 -2.42
CA PRO A 278 13.24 12.49 -1.00
C PRO A 278 12.56 11.28 -0.32
N GLU A 279 12.98 10.98 0.90
CA GLU A 279 12.16 10.11 1.75
C GLU A 279 10.91 10.87 2.22
N VAL A 280 9.76 10.20 2.18
CA VAL A 280 8.44 10.80 2.48
C VAL A 280 7.77 10.15 3.69
N TYR A 281 8.32 9.06 4.20
CA TYR A 281 7.72 8.35 5.32
C TYR A 281 8.05 9.01 6.67
N ALA A 282 7.03 9.58 7.32
CA ALA A 282 7.18 10.32 8.58
C ALA A 282 7.92 9.54 9.69
N PRO A 283 7.62 8.26 9.98
CA PRO A 283 8.33 7.51 11.01
C PRO A 283 9.83 7.33 10.75
N VAL A 284 10.24 7.20 9.48
CA VAL A 284 11.66 7.10 9.11
C VAL A 284 12.34 8.46 9.22
N LEU A 285 11.67 9.55 8.82
CA LEU A 285 12.19 10.90 8.99
C LEU A 285 12.42 11.25 10.47
N LEU A 286 11.48 10.88 11.35
CA LEU A 286 11.61 11.09 12.79
C LEU A 286 12.71 10.23 13.42
N LYS A 287 12.88 8.99 12.96
CA LYS A 287 14.02 8.14 13.32
C LYS A 287 15.36 8.79 12.93
N GLU A 288 15.47 9.33 11.72
CA GLU A 288 16.67 10.04 11.30
C GLU A 288 16.91 11.32 12.13
N LYS A 289 15.84 12.04 12.48
CA LYS A 289 15.89 13.20 13.38
C LYS A 289 16.41 12.80 14.77
N ALA A 290 15.94 11.68 15.33
CA ALA A 290 16.40 11.19 16.63
C ALA A 290 17.87 10.78 16.62
N VAL A 291 18.34 10.11 15.57
CA VAL A 291 19.78 9.81 15.38
C VAL A 291 20.60 11.10 15.29
N ARG A 292 20.12 12.10 14.55
CA ARG A 292 20.80 13.39 14.39
C ARG A 292 20.91 14.14 15.72
N LEU A 293 19.82 14.25 16.47
CA LEU A 293 19.79 14.92 17.77
C LEU A 293 20.76 14.28 18.78
N ARG A 294 20.86 12.94 18.80
CA ARG A 294 21.87 12.25 19.63
C ARG A 294 23.30 12.64 19.25
N ARG A 295 23.59 12.74 17.96
CA ARG A 295 24.92 13.12 17.46
C ARG A 295 25.27 14.57 17.77
N GLU A 296 24.31 15.48 17.67
CA GLU A 296 24.53 16.91 17.88
C GLU A 296 24.59 17.30 19.36
N THR A 297 23.72 16.72 20.19
CA THR A 297 23.64 17.05 21.62
C THR A 297 24.54 16.18 22.51
N GLY A 298 25.01 15.04 22.00
CA GLY A 298 25.68 14.02 22.81
C GLY A 298 24.77 13.31 23.81
N ASN A 299 23.47 13.63 23.82
CA ASN A 299 22.50 13.04 24.74
C ASN A 299 21.85 11.80 24.12
N ASN A 300 22.17 10.61 24.64
CA ASN A 300 21.62 9.34 24.18
C ASN A 300 20.13 9.12 24.54
N ALA A 301 19.53 10.04 25.29
CA ALA A 301 18.11 10.01 25.65
C ALA A 301 17.16 10.09 24.45
N TYR A 302 17.54 10.75 23.36
CA TYR A 302 16.65 10.96 22.21
C TYR A 302 16.33 9.65 21.48
N PHE A 303 15.05 9.31 21.41
CA PHE A 303 14.58 8.04 20.85
C PHE A 303 13.29 8.23 20.04
N HIS A 304 13.10 7.41 19.00
CA HIS A 304 11.83 7.29 18.29
C HIS A 304 11.42 5.80 18.21
N PRO A 305 10.13 5.44 18.45
CA PRO A 305 9.67 4.04 18.48
C PRO A 305 10.01 3.22 17.23
N HIS A 306 10.10 3.88 16.07
CA HIS A 306 10.50 3.25 14.80
C HIS A 306 11.94 2.67 14.80
N GLU A 307 12.75 2.99 15.81
CA GLU A 307 14.07 2.37 16.02
C GLU A 307 14.00 1.02 16.72
N ALA A 308 12.99 0.80 17.56
CA ALA A 308 12.81 -0.46 18.28
C ALA A 308 12.09 -1.52 17.44
N ILE A 309 11.56 -1.15 16.26
CA ILE A 309 10.97 -2.10 15.33
C ILE A 309 12.08 -3.00 14.78
N LYS A 310 12.17 -4.21 15.32
CA LYS A 310 13.10 -5.24 14.85
C LYS A 310 12.46 -6.02 13.72
N ILE A 311 13.29 -6.46 12.78
CA ILE A 311 12.90 -7.37 11.70
C ILE A 311 12.64 -8.74 12.33
N ASP A 312 11.39 -8.98 12.73
CA ASP A 312 10.94 -10.34 13.01
C ASP A 312 10.20 -10.85 11.78
N ALA A 313 10.81 -11.80 11.06
CA ALA A 313 10.23 -12.41 9.88
C ALA A 313 8.85 -13.02 10.17
N LYS A 314 8.61 -13.47 11.41
CA LYS A 314 7.31 -13.99 11.85
C LYS A 314 6.27 -12.89 11.99
N THR A 315 6.64 -11.73 12.53
CA THR A 315 5.78 -10.54 12.59
C THR A 315 5.51 -9.97 11.19
N MET A 316 6.49 -9.98 10.29
CA MET A 316 6.35 -9.56 8.90
C MET A 316 5.33 -10.44 8.14
N ILE A 317 5.44 -11.77 8.24
CA ILE A 317 4.51 -12.70 7.59
C ILE A 317 3.12 -12.61 8.23
N THR A 318 3.00 -12.56 9.55
CA THR A 318 1.69 -12.52 10.19
C THR A 318 0.96 -11.19 9.97
N GLN A 319 1.61 -10.04 10.11
CA GLN A 319 0.93 -8.75 9.95
C GLN A 319 0.62 -8.38 8.50
N HIS A 320 1.50 -8.73 7.55
CA HIS A 320 1.37 -8.27 6.15
C HIS A 320 0.84 -9.32 5.17
N LEU A 321 0.91 -10.62 5.51
CA LEU A 321 0.35 -11.68 4.67
C LEU A 321 -0.95 -12.24 5.23
N SER A 322 -1.01 -12.55 6.53
CA SER A 322 -2.18 -13.24 7.09
C SER A 322 -3.41 -12.34 7.22
N ARG A 323 -3.23 -11.06 7.59
CA ARG A 323 -4.36 -10.12 7.76
C ARG A 323 -5.09 -9.80 6.45
N PRO A 324 -4.42 -9.44 5.33
CA PRO A 324 -5.13 -9.17 4.08
C PRO A 324 -5.85 -10.40 3.52
N ILE A 325 -5.23 -11.60 3.61
CA ILE A 325 -5.86 -12.85 3.18
C ILE A 325 -7.07 -13.18 4.06
N LEU A 326 -6.94 -13.01 5.38
CA LEU A 326 -8.05 -13.21 6.29
C LEU A 326 -9.19 -12.24 5.97
N MET A 327 -8.91 -10.93 5.84
CA MET A 327 -9.91 -9.93 5.44
C MET A 327 -10.56 -10.27 4.10
N LEU A 328 -9.81 -10.76 3.11
CA LEU A 328 -10.34 -11.16 1.82
C LEU A 328 -11.35 -12.32 1.91
N VAL A 329 -11.21 -13.21 2.90
CA VAL A 329 -12.09 -14.38 3.09
C VAL A 329 -13.19 -14.12 4.11
N THR A 330 -12.93 -13.30 5.14
CA THR A 330 -13.86 -13.07 6.25
C THR A 330 -14.75 -11.85 6.05
N GLU A 331 -14.28 -10.81 5.34
CA GLU A 331 -15.03 -9.56 5.13
C GLU A 331 -15.67 -9.53 3.73
N PRO A 332 -16.98 -9.75 3.59
CA PRO A 332 -17.64 -9.89 2.29
C PRO A 332 -17.49 -8.67 1.39
N ILE A 333 -17.45 -7.46 1.98
CA ILE A 333 -17.27 -6.21 1.22
C ILE A 333 -15.91 -6.16 0.53
N VAL A 334 -14.85 -6.64 1.19
CA VAL A 334 -13.49 -6.67 0.65
C VAL A 334 -13.45 -7.68 -0.50
N THR A 335 -14.05 -8.85 -0.33
CA THR A 335 -14.17 -9.87 -1.37
C THR A 335 -14.88 -9.33 -2.62
N CYS A 336 -16.03 -8.69 -2.45
CA CYS A 336 -16.82 -8.15 -3.57
C CYS A 336 -16.04 -7.07 -4.35
N VAL A 337 -15.40 -6.13 -3.65
CA VAL A 337 -14.60 -5.08 -4.29
C VAL A 337 -13.36 -5.65 -4.98
N ALA A 338 -12.68 -6.63 -4.35
CA ALA A 338 -11.53 -7.31 -4.94
C ALA A 338 -11.90 -8.11 -6.20
N PHE A 339 -13.02 -8.84 -6.19
CA PHE A 339 -13.54 -9.55 -7.37
C PHE A 339 -13.89 -8.59 -8.50
N TYR A 340 -14.57 -7.49 -8.18
CA TYR A 340 -14.89 -6.47 -9.19
C TYR A 340 -13.62 -5.86 -9.79
N ALA A 341 -12.65 -5.46 -8.95
CA ALA A 341 -11.41 -4.85 -9.41
C ALA A 341 -10.57 -5.82 -10.27
N SER A 342 -10.47 -7.08 -9.85
CA SER A 342 -9.77 -8.13 -10.61
C SER A 342 -10.48 -8.47 -11.93
N PHE A 343 -11.82 -8.48 -11.97
CA PHE A 343 -12.57 -8.65 -13.21
C PHE A 343 -12.27 -7.50 -14.20
N VAL A 344 -12.34 -6.25 -13.74
CA VAL A 344 -12.04 -5.08 -14.58
C VAL A 344 -10.59 -5.11 -15.06
N TYR A 345 -9.64 -5.45 -14.19
CA TYR A 345 -8.22 -5.56 -14.56
C TYR A 345 -7.98 -6.72 -15.54
N SER A 346 -8.66 -7.85 -15.35
CA SER A 346 -8.60 -8.99 -16.28
C SER A 346 -9.13 -8.62 -17.66
N LEU A 347 -10.20 -7.82 -17.76
CA LEU A 347 -10.70 -7.34 -19.05
C LEU A 347 -9.65 -6.48 -19.78
N LEU A 348 -8.93 -5.62 -19.05
CA LEU A 348 -7.84 -4.82 -19.63
C LEU A 348 -6.76 -5.72 -20.23
N TYR A 349 -6.29 -6.73 -19.49
CA TYR A 349 -5.25 -7.64 -20.00
C TYR A 349 -5.77 -8.58 -21.09
N LEU A 350 -7.05 -8.97 -21.06
CA LEU A 350 -7.66 -9.74 -22.13
C LEU A 350 -7.60 -8.98 -23.46
N THR A 351 -7.70 -7.64 -23.45
CA THR A 351 -7.57 -6.86 -24.68
C THR A 351 -6.19 -6.96 -25.33
N LEU A 352 -5.14 -7.26 -24.56
CA LEU A 352 -3.78 -7.46 -25.07
C LEU A 352 -3.71 -8.63 -26.06
N GLU A 353 -4.53 -9.66 -25.86
CA GLU A 353 -4.60 -10.85 -26.71
C GLU A 353 -5.70 -10.74 -27.78
N VAL A 354 -6.87 -10.20 -27.40
CA VAL A 354 -8.02 -10.14 -28.31
C VAL A 354 -7.80 -9.16 -29.47
N PHE A 355 -7.14 -8.01 -29.25
CA PHE A 355 -6.96 -7.03 -30.32
C PHE A 355 -6.03 -7.53 -31.44
N PRO A 356 -4.85 -8.12 -31.17
CA PRO A 356 -4.05 -8.77 -32.21
C PRO A 356 -4.83 -9.81 -33.02
N ILE A 357 -5.60 -10.68 -32.38
CA ILE A 357 -6.40 -11.71 -33.06
C ILE A 357 -7.46 -11.05 -33.98
N VAL A 358 -8.23 -10.09 -33.48
CA VAL A 358 -9.32 -9.48 -34.24
C VAL A 358 -8.82 -8.57 -35.37
N PHE A 359 -7.77 -7.79 -35.13
CA PHE A 359 -7.33 -6.76 -36.08
C PHE A 359 -6.15 -7.21 -36.94
N SER A 360 -5.23 -8.03 -36.43
CA SER A 360 -4.10 -8.52 -37.23
C SER A 360 -4.47 -9.81 -37.97
N GLU A 361 -4.93 -10.84 -37.26
CA GLU A 361 -5.22 -12.14 -37.89
C GLU A 361 -6.49 -12.12 -38.75
N ASN A 362 -7.61 -11.65 -38.18
CA ASN A 362 -8.89 -11.72 -38.90
C ASN A 362 -9.04 -10.63 -39.97
N ARG A 363 -8.46 -9.45 -39.76
CA ARG A 363 -8.58 -8.29 -40.69
C ARG A 363 -7.34 -8.06 -41.55
N GLY A 364 -6.21 -8.71 -41.26
CA GLY A 364 -4.97 -8.56 -42.02
C GLY A 364 -4.32 -7.17 -41.91
N TRP A 365 -4.60 -6.42 -40.85
CA TRP A 365 -4.00 -5.09 -40.68
C TRP A 365 -2.51 -5.19 -40.30
N SER A 366 -1.77 -4.13 -40.61
CA SER A 366 -0.36 -4.05 -40.21
C SER A 366 -0.23 -4.07 -38.67
N PRO A 367 0.87 -4.58 -38.09
CA PRO A 367 1.00 -4.72 -36.63
C PRO A 367 0.83 -3.40 -35.85
N VAL A 368 1.19 -2.26 -36.46
CA VAL A 368 1.01 -0.93 -35.85
C VAL A 368 -0.46 -0.51 -35.92
N ASP A 369 -1.13 -0.69 -37.05
CA ASP A 369 -2.54 -0.33 -37.21
C ASP A 369 -3.44 -1.18 -36.30
N SER A 370 -3.11 -2.46 -36.12
CA SER A 370 -3.79 -3.37 -35.20
C SER A 370 -3.66 -2.96 -33.72
N ALA A 371 -2.67 -2.13 -33.37
CA ALA A 371 -2.46 -1.63 -32.01
C ALA A 371 -3.15 -0.28 -31.73
N LEU A 372 -3.66 0.42 -32.75
CA LEU A 372 -4.40 1.68 -32.58
C LEU A 372 -5.63 1.58 -31.66
N PRO A 373 -6.39 0.46 -31.60
CA PRO A 373 -7.50 0.33 -30.65
C PRO A 373 -7.11 0.52 -29.17
N PHE A 374 -5.85 0.22 -28.79
CA PHE A 374 -5.38 0.49 -27.43
C PHE A 374 -5.32 1.99 -27.11
N LEU A 375 -5.13 2.86 -28.10
CA LEU A 375 -5.23 4.30 -27.92
C LEU A 375 -6.66 4.73 -27.58
N GLY A 376 -7.67 4.05 -28.12
CA GLY A 376 -9.07 4.24 -27.75
C GLY A 376 -9.33 3.94 -26.26
N LEU A 377 -8.73 2.86 -25.73
CA LEU A 377 -8.76 2.57 -24.29
C LEU A 377 -8.10 3.67 -23.48
N PHE A 378 -6.93 4.15 -23.92
CA PHE A 378 -6.21 5.23 -23.24
C PHE A 378 -7.01 6.54 -23.22
N ILE A 379 -7.64 6.91 -24.34
CA ILE A 379 -8.54 8.08 -24.42
C ILE A 379 -9.70 7.92 -23.44
N GLY A 380 -10.29 6.72 -23.33
CA GLY A 380 -11.32 6.42 -22.35
C GLY A 380 -10.88 6.68 -20.90
N VAL A 381 -9.65 6.29 -20.56
CA VAL A 381 -9.03 6.55 -19.24
C VAL A 381 -8.85 8.05 -19.00
N LEU A 382 -8.41 8.82 -19.99
CA LEU A 382 -8.27 10.27 -19.88
C LEU A 382 -9.62 10.98 -19.69
N LEU A 383 -10.64 10.58 -20.44
CA LEU A 383 -12.00 11.11 -20.28
C LEU A 383 -12.59 10.77 -18.91
N TYR A 384 -12.34 9.56 -18.41
CA TYR A 384 -12.74 9.16 -17.06
C TYR A 384 -12.03 10.02 -16.01
N LEU A 385 -10.73 10.28 -16.15
CA LEU A 385 -9.99 11.18 -15.24
C LEU A 385 -10.63 12.57 -15.20
N LEU A 386 -10.95 13.17 -16.35
CA LEU A 386 -11.58 14.50 -16.41
C LEU A 386 -12.91 14.51 -15.67
N ARG A 387 -13.74 13.48 -15.88
CA ARG A 387 -15.03 13.33 -15.20
C ARG A 387 -14.85 13.13 -13.69
N LEU A 388 -13.90 12.30 -13.27
CA LEU A 388 -13.64 12.03 -11.86
C LEU A 388 -13.15 13.28 -11.12
N ILE A 389 -12.26 14.07 -11.73
CA ILE A 389 -11.82 15.35 -11.16
C ILE A 389 -13.01 16.31 -11.02
N SER A 390 -13.88 16.40 -12.04
CA SER A 390 -15.07 17.24 -11.94
C SER A 390 -16.02 16.79 -10.83
N ALA A 391 -16.22 15.47 -10.66
CA ALA A 391 -17.04 14.91 -9.60
C ALA A 391 -16.42 15.16 -8.21
N ILE A 392 -15.11 14.99 -8.04
CA ILE A 392 -14.40 15.29 -6.78
C ILE A 392 -14.60 16.76 -6.40
N ASN A 393 -14.45 17.67 -7.37
CA ASN A 393 -14.61 19.10 -7.13
C ASN A 393 -16.06 19.51 -6.80
N LEU A 394 -17.06 18.76 -7.29
CA LEU A 394 -18.47 19.02 -7.04
C LEU A 394 -18.98 18.40 -5.73
N VAL A 395 -18.59 17.16 -5.42
CA VAL A 395 -19.17 16.37 -4.31
C VAL A 395 -18.40 16.54 -3.00
N MET A 396 -17.08 16.71 -3.04
CA MET A 396 -16.29 16.86 -1.80
C MET A 396 -16.63 18.11 -0.98
N PRO A 397 -16.96 19.28 -1.57
CA PRO A 397 -17.45 20.42 -0.80
C PRO A 397 -18.71 20.07 0.00
N GLU A 398 -19.63 19.33 -0.61
CA GLU A 398 -20.94 18.98 -0.04
C GLU A 398 -20.80 18.01 1.15
N LEU A 399 -19.96 16.98 1.02
CA LEU A 399 -19.65 16.05 2.12
C LEU A 399 -18.91 16.73 3.27
N SER A 400 -18.02 17.68 2.97
CA SER A 400 -17.33 18.44 4.03
C SER A 400 -18.28 19.34 4.81
N MET A 401 -19.30 19.89 4.15
CA MET A 401 -20.35 20.65 4.84
C MET A 401 -21.24 19.75 5.68
N GLN A 402 -21.63 18.56 5.18
CA GLN A 402 -22.39 17.59 5.98
C GLN A 402 -21.64 17.10 7.23
N GLN A 403 -20.33 16.83 7.15
CA GLN A 403 -19.56 16.45 8.34
C GLN A 403 -19.44 17.58 9.36
N VAL A 404 -19.31 18.83 8.89
CA VAL A 404 -19.28 20.01 9.78
C VAL A 404 -20.65 20.22 10.43
N ASP A 405 -21.75 20.03 9.69
CA ASP A 405 -23.11 20.10 10.25
C ASP A 405 -23.38 18.98 11.25
N ASP A 406 -22.93 17.76 10.98
CA ASP A 406 -23.12 16.64 11.90
C ASP A 406 -22.25 16.79 13.18
N GLN A 407 -21.04 17.34 13.06
CA GLN A 407 -20.21 17.71 14.21
C GLN A 407 -20.77 18.91 14.99
N SER A 408 -21.33 19.92 14.31
CA SER A 408 -21.95 21.07 14.97
C SER A 408 -23.23 20.67 15.71
N LEU A 409 -24.03 19.76 15.14
CA LEU A 409 -25.18 19.14 15.80
C LEU A 409 -24.77 18.31 17.02
N LYS A 410 -23.64 17.59 16.96
CA LYS A 410 -23.07 16.87 18.11
C LYS A 410 -22.53 17.81 19.20
N LEU A 411 -22.01 18.99 18.85
CA LEU A 411 -21.58 20.01 19.81
C LEU A 411 -22.76 20.77 20.45
N VAL A 412 -23.85 21.00 19.70
CA VAL A 412 -25.07 21.66 20.19
C VAL A 412 -25.92 20.73 21.07
N SER A 413 -25.81 19.41 20.89
CA SER A 413 -26.55 18.40 21.68
C SER A 413 -25.83 17.94 22.97
N LEU A 414 -24.66 18.52 23.30
CA LEU A 414 -24.06 18.35 24.63
C LEU A 414 -24.93 19.08 25.67
N PRO A 415 -25.46 18.40 26.70
CA PRO A 415 -26.32 19.03 27.68
C PRO A 415 -25.52 20.03 28.52
N TRP A 416 -25.92 21.30 28.48
CA TRP A 416 -25.44 22.39 29.33
C TRP A 416 -25.90 22.21 30.79
N HIS A 417 -25.50 21.13 31.44
CA HIS A 417 -25.70 20.95 32.88
C HIS A 417 -24.36 20.90 33.60
N SER A 418 -23.85 22.08 33.90
CA SER A 418 -23.11 22.32 35.14
C SER A 418 -23.54 23.69 35.68
N GLU A 419 -24.69 23.72 36.36
CA GLU A 419 -25.00 24.80 37.29
C GLU A 419 -23.90 24.83 38.35
N VAL A 420 -23.08 25.86 38.31
CA VAL A 420 -22.21 26.24 39.43
C VAL A 420 -23.13 26.88 40.47
N SER A 421 -23.54 26.11 41.46
CA SER A 421 -24.21 26.63 42.65
C SER A 421 -23.19 27.38 43.52
N TYR A 422 -23.22 28.71 43.43
CA TYR A 422 -22.75 29.55 44.53
C TYR A 422 -23.90 29.70 45.53
N SER A 423 -23.67 29.33 46.79
CA SER A 423 -24.48 29.78 47.92
C SER A 423 -23.55 30.42 48.97
N PRO A 424 -24.03 31.46 49.68
CA PRO A 424 -23.21 32.37 50.49
C PRO A 424 -22.58 31.76 51.75
#